data_AF-A0AAN7HD35-F1
#
_entry.id   AF-A0AAN7HD35-F1
#
_cell.length_a   1.000
_cell.length_b   1.000
_cell.length_c   1.000
_cell.angle_alpha   90.00
_cell.angle_beta   90.00
_cell.angle_gamma   90.00
#
_symmetry.space_group_name_H-M   'P 1'
#
loop_
_entity.id
_entity.type
_entity.pdbx_description
1 polymer ?
#
loop_
_entity_poly.entity_id
_entity_poly.type
_entity_poly.pdbx_seq_one_letter_code
_entity_poly.pdbx_strand_id
1 'polypeptide(L)'
;MDLGSRLLTIFVDALNECKDSQTRDMILFLEELCDLARRRRVRLHIADNVVFRGICFSSRHYPHIEIEKGIEVTLEDEQGHEGDIRKYVKAKLKLPKRKTKVELLQRSSLIFLWAVLVVEILNSEFGGSPNIDQMRKRLKNIPPKLADLFEMILTRDEKSPKLMQICLQWIFFATRPLKPQELCFAVQFGPNEDCPSGCWDQETVDVDDLKLFGRHSSKGLAEITRNKASEVQFIHSPSATS
;
A
#
# COMPACT_ATOMS: atom_id res chain seq x y z
N MET A 1 -26.66 -31.08 -12.60
CA MET A 1 -25.92 -30.53 -11.44
C MET A 1 -26.43 -29.13 -11.22
N ASP A 2 -27.25 -28.95 -10.19
CA ASP A 2 -27.81 -27.66 -9.82
C ASP A 2 -26.70 -26.85 -9.13
N LEU A 3 -26.07 -25.92 -9.86
CA LEU A 3 -25.17 -24.97 -9.23
C LEU A 3 -26.06 -23.98 -8.48
N GLY A 4 -26.30 -24.26 -7.19
CA GLY A 4 -27.15 -23.46 -6.32
C GLY A 4 -26.82 -21.96 -6.33
N SER A 5 -27.72 -21.16 -5.76
CA SER A 5 -27.63 -19.69 -5.81
C SER A 5 -26.27 -19.16 -5.34
N ARG A 6 -25.57 -18.46 -6.23
CA ARG A 6 -24.31 -17.75 -5.98
C ARG A 6 -24.59 -16.37 -5.41
N LEU A 7 -23.73 -15.91 -4.50
CA LEU A 7 -23.85 -14.59 -3.86
C LEU A 7 -22.82 -13.63 -4.44
N LEU A 8 -23.25 -12.44 -4.86
CA LEU A 8 -22.39 -11.36 -5.34
C LEU A 8 -22.18 -10.32 -4.24
N THR A 9 -20.92 -10.02 -3.92
CA THR A 9 -20.53 -8.88 -3.07
C THR A 9 -19.63 -7.96 -3.89
N ILE A 10 -19.91 -6.66 -3.90
CA ILE A 10 -19.13 -5.67 -4.64
C ILE A 10 -18.25 -4.92 -3.64
N PHE A 11 -16.97 -4.75 -3.96
CA PHE A 11 -16.05 -3.90 -3.19
C PHE A 11 -15.58 -2.77 -4.09
N VAL A 12 -15.80 -1.55 -3.66
CA VAL A 12 -15.34 -0.35 -4.35
C VAL A 12 -14.30 0.31 -3.47
N ASP A 13 -13.06 0.28 -3.93
CA ASP A 13 -11.92 0.85 -3.21
C ASP A 13 -11.68 2.31 -3.58
N ALA A 14 -11.13 3.07 -2.64
CA ALA A 14 -10.74 4.47 -2.80
C ALA A 14 -11.83 5.37 -3.42
N LEU A 15 -13.05 5.28 -2.89
CA LEU A 15 -14.22 5.98 -3.43
C LEU A 15 -14.02 7.50 -3.55
N ASN A 16 -13.21 8.09 -2.66
CA ASN A 16 -12.82 9.50 -2.68
C ASN A 16 -11.94 9.94 -3.87
N GLU A 17 -11.48 9.00 -4.71
CA GLU A 17 -10.71 9.30 -5.92
C GLU A 17 -11.60 9.43 -7.16
N CYS A 18 -12.89 9.08 -7.03
CA CYS A 18 -13.89 9.27 -8.07
C CYS A 18 -14.39 10.73 -8.10
N LYS A 19 -14.95 11.15 -9.24
CA LYS A 19 -15.56 12.48 -9.36
C LYS A 19 -16.79 12.58 -8.46
N ASP A 20 -16.87 13.62 -7.64
CA ASP A 20 -17.92 13.83 -6.64
C ASP A 20 -19.35 13.58 -7.15
N SER A 21 -19.69 14.11 -8.34
CA SER A 21 -21.04 13.92 -8.91
C SER A 21 -21.33 12.45 -9.25
N GLN A 22 -20.37 11.74 -9.84
CA GLN A 22 -20.51 10.33 -10.20
C GLN A 22 -20.59 9.45 -8.96
N THR A 23 -19.80 9.76 -7.94
CA THR A 23 -19.84 9.07 -6.64
C THR A 23 -21.22 9.20 -5.99
N ARG A 24 -21.76 10.42 -5.93
CA ARG A 24 -23.08 10.67 -5.34
C ARG A 24 -24.20 9.95 -6.09
N ASP A 25 -24.22 10.05 -7.42
CA ASP A 25 -25.23 9.40 -8.25
C ASP A 25 -25.19 7.87 -8.08
N MET A 26 -23.98 7.30 -8.00
CA MET A 26 -23.81 5.86 -7.76
C MET A 26 -24.34 5.43 -6.39
N ILE A 27 -24.01 6.17 -5.32
CA ILE A 27 -24.48 5.86 -3.96
C ILE A 27 -26.00 5.91 -3.90
N LEU A 28 -26.60 7.01 -4.39
CA LEU A 28 -28.06 7.19 -4.40
C LEU A 28 -28.76 6.05 -5.13
N PHE A 29 -28.27 5.69 -6.32
CA PHE A 29 -28.82 4.57 -7.09
C PHE A 29 -28.78 3.25 -6.31
N LEU A 30 -27.65 2.96 -5.66
CA LEU A 30 -27.48 1.71 -4.91
C LEU A 30 -28.33 1.67 -3.65
N GLU A 31 -28.47 2.79 -2.95
CA GLU A 31 -29.36 2.90 -1.79
C GLU A 31 -30.82 2.70 -2.17
N GLU A 32 -31.28 3.36 -3.24
CA GLU A 32 -32.64 3.20 -3.77
C GLU A 32 -32.92 1.75 -4.19
N LEU A 33 -31.95 1.11 -4.86
CA LEU A 33 -32.05 -0.29 -5.28
C LEU A 33 -32.19 -1.23 -4.08
N CYS A 34 -31.33 -1.04 -3.06
CA CYS A 34 -31.37 -1.84 -1.84
C CYS A 34 -32.68 -1.63 -1.06
N ASP A 35 -33.16 -0.39 -0.98
CA ASP A 35 -34.41 -0.02 -0.32
C ASP A 35 -35.63 -0.61 -1.03
N LEU A 36 -35.65 -0.58 -2.35
CA LEU A 36 -36.72 -1.17 -3.15
C LEU A 36 -36.80 -2.69 -2.90
N ALA A 37 -35.65 -3.37 -2.90
CA ALA A 37 -35.57 -4.80 -2.63
C ALA A 37 -36.06 -5.14 -1.22
N ARG A 38 -35.62 -4.37 -0.21
CA ARG A 38 -36.03 -4.52 1.19
C ARG A 38 -37.54 -4.33 1.37
N ARG A 39 -38.11 -3.26 0.82
CA ARG A 39 -39.55 -2.95 0.88
C ARG A 39 -40.40 -4.03 0.23
N ARG A 40 -39.97 -4.54 -0.93
CA ARG A 40 -40.68 -5.60 -1.66
C ARG A 40 -40.41 -7.01 -1.11
N ARG A 41 -39.50 -7.15 -0.14
CA ARG A 41 -39.04 -8.45 0.41
C ARG A 41 -38.55 -9.40 -0.68
N VAL A 42 -37.90 -8.86 -1.71
CA VAL A 42 -37.34 -9.63 -2.83
C VAL A 42 -35.83 -9.68 -2.73
N ARG A 43 -35.26 -10.75 -3.27
CA ARG A 43 -33.82 -10.84 -3.51
C ARG A 43 -33.51 -10.18 -4.85
N LEU A 44 -32.44 -9.39 -4.90
CA LEU A 44 -31.96 -8.79 -6.13
C LEU A 44 -31.20 -9.86 -6.92
N HIS A 45 -31.81 -10.32 -8.02
CA HIS A 45 -31.18 -11.27 -8.95
C HIS A 45 -30.46 -10.48 -10.04
N ILE A 46 -29.15 -10.72 -10.20
CA ILE A 46 -28.32 -10.05 -11.21
C ILE A 46 -28.22 -10.88 -12.49
N ALA A 47 -28.24 -12.20 -12.34
CA ALA A 47 -28.25 -13.17 -13.43
C ALA A 47 -28.91 -14.47 -12.93
N ASP A 48 -29.08 -15.44 -13.83
CA ASP A 48 -29.53 -16.79 -13.46
C ASP A 48 -28.68 -17.34 -12.32
N ASN A 49 -29.33 -17.70 -11.22
CA ASN A 49 -28.69 -18.19 -10.00
C ASN A 49 -27.66 -17.24 -9.34
N VAL A 50 -27.65 -15.93 -9.63
CA VAL A 50 -26.79 -14.95 -8.95
C VAL A 50 -27.63 -13.94 -8.17
N VAL A 51 -27.45 -13.92 -6.85
CA VAL A 51 -28.14 -13.03 -5.92
C VAL A 51 -27.17 -12.00 -5.38
N PHE A 52 -27.54 -10.72 -5.45
CA PHE A 52 -26.80 -9.65 -4.82
C PHE A 52 -26.89 -9.75 -3.29
N ARG A 53 -25.73 -9.80 -2.64
CA ARG A 53 -25.58 -9.87 -1.18
C ARG A 53 -25.34 -8.49 -0.56
N GLY A 54 -24.55 -7.64 -1.21
CA GLY A 54 -24.22 -6.32 -0.68
C GLY A 54 -23.07 -5.65 -1.42
N ILE A 55 -22.79 -4.42 -0.99
CA ILE A 55 -21.68 -3.61 -1.45
C ILE A 55 -20.94 -3.02 -0.26
N CYS A 56 -19.61 -2.91 -0.38
CA CYS A 56 -18.75 -2.26 0.58
C CYS A 56 -17.94 -1.18 -0.13
N PHE A 57 -17.81 -0.03 0.51
CA PHE A 57 -16.98 1.08 0.05
C PHE A 57 -15.82 1.29 1.03
N SER A 58 -14.64 1.60 0.51
CA SER A 58 -13.55 2.20 1.30
C SER A 58 -13.27 3.61 0.80
N SER A 59 -13.02 4.52 1.72
CA SER A 59 -12.76 5.93 1.45
C SER A 59 -11.86 6.52 2.53
N ARG A 60 -11.16 7.61 2.20
CA ARG A 60 -10.56 8.50 3.20
C ARG A 60 -11.62 9.36 3.87
N HIS A 61 -11.25 9.98 5.00
CA HIS A 61 -12.06 10.99 5.70
C HIS A 61 -12.38 12.23 4.85
N TYR A 62 -11.53 12.54 3.86
CA TYR A 62 -11.72 13.68 2.96
C TYR A 62 -11.50 13.31 1.48
N PRO A 63 -12.35 13.79 0.55
CA PRO A 63 -13.65 14.43 0.80
C PRO A 63 -14.61 13.51 1.58
N HIS A 64 -15.47 14.10 2.41
CA HIS A 64 -16.47 13.35 3.16
C HIS A 64 -17.56 12.87 2.21
N ILE A 65 -17.89 11.59 2.29
CA ILE A 65 -18.90 10.94 1.45
C ILE A 65 -19.98 10.42 2.38
N GLU A 66 -21.17 11.01 2.27
CA GLU A 66 -22.32 10.63 3.08
C GLU A 66 -23.04 9.42 2.47
N ILE A 67 -23.27 8.39 3.28
CA ILE A 67 -24.05 7.20 2.94
C ILE A 67 -25.11 7.06 4.03
N GLU A 68 -26.37 7.37 3.71
CA GLU A 68 -27.46 7.39 4.70
C GLU A 68 -27.82 5.98 5.18
N LYS A 69 -27.73 4.98 4.30
CA LYS A 69 -28.29 3.64 4.52
C LYS A 69 -27.21 2.57 4.49
N GLY A 70 -26.15 2.81 5.25
CA GLY A 70 -25.00 1.93 5.37
C GLY A 70 -24.61 1.63 6.82
N ILE A 71 -23.64 0.73 6.97
CA ILE A 71 -22.87 0.56 8.20
C ILE A 71 -21.54 1.24 7.94
N GLU A 72 -21.23 2.27 8.71
CA GLU A 72 -19.93 2.95 8.68
C GLU A 72 -18.98 2.30 9.69
N VAL A 73 -17.76 2.05 9.25
CA VAL A 73 -16.68 1.48 10.07
C VAL A 73 -15.46 2.38 9.92
N THR A 74 -15.07 3.05 11.00
CA THR A 74 -13.89 3.90 11.04
C THR A 74 -12.70 3.07 11.51
N LEU A 75 -11.76 2.77 10.60
CA LEU A 75 -10.64 1.87 10.88
C LEU A 75 -9.81 2.28 12.11
N GLU A 76 -9.64 3.59 12.34
CA GLU A 76 -8.87 4.06 13.50
C GLU A 76 -9.55 3.80 14.85
N ASP A 77 -10.88 3.67 14.86
CA ASP A 77 -11.70 3.46 16.06
C ASP A 77 -11.93 1.96 16.36
N GLU A 78 -11.62 1.08 15.41
CA GLU A 78 -11.84 -0.35 15.55
C GLU A 78 -10.96 -1.01 16.63
N GLN A 79 -11.60 -1.82 17.47
CA GLN A 79 -10.92 -2.57 18.52
C GLN A 79 -9.95 -3.57 17.91
N GLY A 80 -8.65 -3.29 18.04
CA GLY A 80 -7.57 -4.15 17.54
C GLY A 80 -6.62 -3.43 16.60
N HIS A 81 -7.00 -2.31 15.98
CA HIS A 81 -6.17 -1.59 15.03
C HIS A 81 -4.82 -1.16 15.63
N GLU A 82 -4.83 -0.51 16.80
CA GLU A 82 -3.60 -0.20 17.53
C GLU A 82 -2.81 -1.47 17.91
N GLY A 83 -3.53 -2.55 18.24
CA GLY A 83 -2.97 -3.85 18.56
C GLY A 83 -2.20 -4.47 17.38
N ASP A 84 -2.72 -4.32 16.16
CA ASP A 84 -2.11 -4.82 14.94
C ASP A 84 -0.86 -4.02 14.57
N ILE A 85 -0.88 -2.69 14.69
CA ILE A 85 0.32 -1.86 14.53
C ILE A 85 1.38 -2.26 15.56
N ARG A 86 0.99 -2.44 16.83
CA ARG A 86 1.87 -2.90 17.90
C ARG A 86 2.48 -4.26 17.60
N LYS A 87 1.68 -5.21 17.12
CA LYS A 87 2.12 -6.55 16.72
C LYS A 87 3.11 -6.47 15.56
N TYR A 88 2.82 -5.65 14.55
CA TYR A 88 3.71 -5.40 13.41
C TYR A 88 5.06 -4.83 13.85
N VAL A 89 5.06 -3.73 14.61
CA VAL A 89 6.28 -3.06 15.09
C VAL A 89 7.10 -4.01 15.96
N LYS A 90 6.43 -4.79 16.84
CA LYS A 90 7.12 -5.78 17.68
C LYS A 90 7.82 -6.86 16.84
N ALA A 91 7.17 -7.34 15.78
CA ALA A 91 7.65 -8.42 14.93
C ALA A 91 8.71 -7.97 13.90
N LYS A 92 8.61 -6.75 13.36
CA LYS A 92 9.44 -6.31 12.23
C LYS A 92 10.59 -5.37 12.61
N LEU A 93 10.49 -4.65 13.73
CA LEU A 93 11.60 -3.81 14.19
C LEU A 93 12.69 -4.69 14.79
N LYS A 94 13.89 -4.72 14.17
CA LYS A 94 15.04 -5.56 14.57
C LYS A 94 15.63 -5.19 15.94
N LEU A 95 15.10 -4.16 16.61
CA LEU A 95 15.64 -3.60 17.84
C LEU A 95 15.13 -4.29 19.11
N PRO A 96 16.00 -4.47 20.12
CA PRO A 96 15.64 -5.15 21.36
C PRO A 96 14.90 -4.26 22.39
N LYS A 97 14.98 -2.91 22.31
CA LYS A 97 14.49 -2.05 23.41
C LYS A 97 13.01 -1.67 23.31
N ARG A 98 12.28 -1.90 24.40
CA ARG A 98 10.85 -1.56 24.57
C ARG A 98 10.54 -0.07 24.39
N LYS A 99 11.40 0.84 24.89
CA LYS A 99 11.15 2.29 24.85
C LYS A 99 11.00 2.84 23.43
N THR A 100 11.85 2.41 22.49
CA THR A 100 11.77 2.83 21.08
C THR A 100 10.49 2.34 20.41
N LYS A 101 10.03 1.13 20.76
CA LYS A 101 8.76 0.57 20.23
C LYS A 101 7.56 1.39 20.70
N VAL A 102 7.53 1.80 21.97
CA VAL A 102 6.46 2.66 22.51
C VAL A 102 6.46 4.03 21.84
N GLU A 103 7.62 4.66 21.72
CA GLU A 103 7.76 5.98 21.09
C GLU A 103 7.33 5.95 19.61
N LEU A 104 7.68 4.89 18.87
CA LEU A 104 7.24 4.71 17.48
C LEU A 104 5.73 4.56 17.37
N LEU A 105 5.11 3.76 18.25
CA LEU A 105 3.65 3.56 18.25
C LEU A 105 2.91 4.86 18.51
N GLN A 106 3.35 5.65 19.50
CA GLN A 106 2.76 6.96 19.77
C GLN A 106 2.86 7.89 18.57
N ARG A 107 4.00 7.91 17.88
CA ARG A 107 4.21 8.77 16.71
C ARG A 107 3.46 8.34 15.46
N SER A 108 3.20 7.05 15.30
CA SER A 108 2.44 6.55 14.15
C SER A 108 1.02 7.13 14.08
N SER A 109 0.47 7.61 15.19
CA SER A 109 -0.88 8.20 15.23
C SER A 109 -1.92 7.30 14.57
N LEU A 110 -1.82 5.98 14.80
CA LEU A 110 -2.64 4.92 14.19
C LEU A 110 -2.53 4.78 12.65
N ILE A 111 -1.60 5.49 12.00
CA ILE A 111 -1.33 5.34 10.58
C ILE A 111 -0.40 4.14 10.34
N PHE A 112 -0.97 3.04 9.85
CA PHE A 112 -0.24 1.79 9.64
C PHE A 112 0.93 1.97 8.64
N LEU A 113 0.70 2.70 7.54
CA LEU A 113 1.75 2.97 6.55
C LEU A 113 2.94 3.70 7.15
N TRP A 114 2.68 4.69 8.01
CA TRP A 114 3.75 5.43 8.68
C TRP A 114 4.61 4.47 9.50
N ALA A 115 3.97 3.57 10.27
CA ALA A 115 4.70 2.56 11.05
C ALA A 115 5.54 1.62 10.17
N VAL A 116 5.00 1.19 9.02
CA VAL A 116 5.72 0.37 8.04
C VAL A 116 6.97 1.07 7.52
N LEU A 117 6.81 2.29 6.99
CA LEU A 117 7.90 3.10 6.42
C LEU A 117 8.98 3.42 7.47
N VAL A 118 8.58 3.79 8.68
CA VAL A 118 9.53 4.15 9.74
C VAL A 118 10.29 2.94 10.27
N VAL A 119 9.63 1.80 10.44
CA VAL A 119 10.33 0.54 10.80
C VAL A 119 11.35 0.18 9.73
N GLU A 120 11.02 0.37 8.46
CA GLU A 120 11.94 0.15 7.35
C GLU A 120 13.14 1.09 7.36
N ILE A 121 12.92 2.40 7.50
CA ILE A 121 13.98 3.41 7.63
C ILE A 121 14.93 3.01 8.77
N LEU A 122 14.39 2.74 9.96
CA LEU A 122 15.19 2.39 11.13
C LEU A 122 15.94 1.05 10.97
N ASN A 123 15.34 0.06 10.31
CA ASN A 123 16.02 -1.21 10.04
C ASN A 123 17.14 -1.05 9.01
N SER A 124 16.97 -0.17 8.01
CA SER A 124 17.97 0.07 6.96
C SER A 124 19.22 0.79 7.49
N GLU A 125 19.03 1.78 8.37
CA GLU A 125 20.13 2.62 8.87
C GLU A 125 20.96 1.95 9.98
N PHE A 126 20.45 0.87 10.61
CA PHE A 126 21.02 0.36 11.86
C PHE A 126 21.15 -1.18 11.93
N GLY A 127 21.18 -1.89 10.81
CA GLY A 127 21.09 -3.36 10.72
C GLY A 127 22.18 -4.19 11.41
N GLY A 128 23.26 -3.61 11.94
CA GLY A 128 24.40 -4.34 12.53
C GLY A 128 24.61 -4.14 14.03
N SER A 129 24.72 -2.89 14.49
CA SER A 129 25.02 -2.55 15.90
C SER A 129 24.61 -1.10 16.17
N PRO A 130 23.36 -0.84 16.58
CA PRO A 130 22.87 0.52 16.74
C PRO A 130 23.34 1.18 18.03
N ASN A 131 23.89 2.40 17.91
CA ASN A 131 23.81 3.35 19.01
C ASN A 131 22.32 3.73 19.20
N ILE A 132 21.72 3.22 20.27
CA ILE A 132 20.31 3.46 20.62
C ILE A 132 19.97 4.94 20.68
N ASP A 133 20.89 5.77 21.15
CA ASP A 133 20.66 7.21 21.26
C ASP A 133 20.62 7.88 19.89
N GLN A 134 21.42 7.42 18.93
CA GLN A 134 21.36 7.87 17.55
C GLN A 134 20.03 7.46 16.89
N MET A 135 19.58 6.22 17.10
CA MET A 135 18.28 5.77 16.59
C MET A 135 17.12 6.55 17.19
N ARG A 136 17.17 6.82 18.49
CA ARG A 136 16.14 7.59 19.16
C ARG A 136 16.13 9.03 18.65
N LYS A 137 17.31 9.64 18.46
CA LYS A 137 17.43 10.94 17.78
C LYS A 137 16.90 10.88 16.35
N ARG A 138 17.12 9.78 15.63
CA ARG A 138 16.60 9.58 14.28
C ARG A 138 15.08 9.53 14.29
N LEU A 139 14.47 8.70 15.13
CA LEU A 139 13.01 8.66 15.31
C LEU A 139 12.46 10.03 15.71
N LYS A 140 13.17 10.75 16.59
CA LYS A 140 13.20 12.22 16.81
C LYS A 140 12.81 13.04 15.58
N ASN A 141 13.65 12.91 14.57
CA ASN A 141 13.68 13.77 13.39
C ASN A 141 12.72 13.32 12.28
N ILE A 142 12.13 12.12 12.38
CA ILE A 142 11.17 11.64 11.40
C ILE A 142 9.84 12.39 11.59
N PRO A 143 9.30 13.07 10.58
CA PRO A 143 8.08 13.85 10.75
C PRO A 143 6.86 12.96 11.02
N PRO A 144 5.89 13.43 11.83
CA PRO A 144 4.71 12.64 12.19
C PRO A 144 3.66 12.58 11.07
N LYS A 145 3.60 13.60 10.19
CA LYS A 145 2.67 13.61 9.05
C LYS A 145 3.21 12.71 7.95
N LEU A 146 2.32 11.95 7.32
CA LEU A 146 2.69 11.02 6.25
C LEU A 146 3.21 11.75 4.99
N ALA A 147 2.64 12.91 4.65
CA ALA A 147 3.11 13.74 3.53
C ALA A 147 4.56 14.20 3.73
N ASP A 148 4.86 14.79 4.88
CA ASP A 148 6.21 15.21 5.27
C ASP A 148 7.17 14.02 5.35
N LEU A 149 6.69 12.83 5.74
CA LEU A 149 7.48 11.59 5.72
C LEU A 149 7.85 11.19 4.30
N PHE A 150 6.91 11.25 3.35
CA PHE A 150 7.21 11.03 1.94
C PHE A 150 8.23 12.05 1.44
N GLU A 151 8.05 13.34 1.72
CA GLU A 151 9.00 14.38 1.34
C GLU A 151 10.40 14.09 1.89
N MET A 152 10.50 13.71 3.18
CA MET A 152 11.77 13.31 3.79
C MET A 152 12.38 12.08 3.10
N ILE A 153 11.59 11.05 2.75
CA ILE A 153 12.08 9.86 2.04
C ILE A 153 12.62 10.27 0.64
N LEU A 154 11.83 11.06 -0.09
CA LEU A 154 12.17 11.49 -1.44
C LEU A 154 13.45 12.35 -1.46
N THR A 155 13.66 13.19 -0.45
CA THR A 155 14.79 14.15 -0.34
C THR A 155 16.04 13.61 0.37
N ARG A 156 15.97 12.44 1.04
CA ARG A 156 17.03 11.88 1.90
C ARG A 156 18.42 11.72 1.26
N ASP A 157 18.52 11.60 -0.06
CA ASP A 157 19.80 11.36 -0.76
C ASP A 157 19.97 12.33 -1.94
N GLU A 158 20.89 13.29 -1.82
CA GLU A 158 21.30 14.17 -2.93
C GLU A 158 22.06 13.41 -4.02
N LYS A 159 22.63 12.23 -3.70
CA LYS A 159 23.49 11.47 -4.60
C LYS A 159 22.74 10.60 -5.61
N SER A 160 21.45 10.30 -5.40
CA SER A 160 20.66 9.50 -6.37
C SER A 160 19.17 9.84 -6.48
N PRO A 161 18.73 11.12 -6.43
CA PRO A 161 17.32 11.46 -6.67
C PRO A 161 16.86 10.94 -8.04
N LYS A 162 17.77 10.90 -9.02
CA LYS A 162 17.51 10.41 -10.37
C LYS A 162 17.21 8.91 -10.45
N LEU A 163 17.92 8.06 -9.70
CA LEU A 163 17.65 6.61 -9.67
C LEU A 163 16.27 6.31 -9.09
N MET A 164 15.91 6.97 -7.99
CA MET A 164 14.59 6.82 -7.37
C MET A 164 13.49 7.33 -8.30
N GLN A 165 13.70 8.48 -8.94
CA GLN A 165 12.75 9.03 -9.90
C GLN A 165 12.52 8.05 -11.07
N ILE A 166 13.58 7.50 -11.67
CA ILE A 166 13.48 6.51 -12.74
C ILE A 166 12.74 5.24 -12.25
N CYS A 167 13.06 4.77 -11.05
CA CYS A 167 12.40 3.61 -10.44
C CYS A 167 10.88 3.85 -10.29
N LEU A 168 10.48 4.98 -9.73
CA LEU A 168 9.07 5.33 -9.57
C LEU A 168 8.38 5.56 -10.93
N GLN A 169 9.05 6.15 -11.91
CA GLN A 169 8.51 6.31 -13.26
C GLN A 169 8.19 4.97 -13.90
N TRP A 170 9.08 3.99 -13.80
CA TRP A 170 8.83 2.65 -14.31
C TRP A 170 7.70 1.93 -13.57
N ILE A 171 7.56 2.15 -12.26
CA ILE A 171 6.46 1.55 -11.48
C ILE A 171 5.11 2.18 -11.85
N PHE A 172 5.04 3.51 -12.00
CA PHE A 172 3.77 4.22 -12.22
C PHE A 172 3.32 4.30 -13.68
N PHE A 173 4.25 4.34 -14.63
CA PHE A 173 3.94 4.56 -16.04
C PHE A 173 4.13 3.32 -16.92
N ALA A 174 4.51 2.17 -16.36
CA ALA A 174 4.49 0.93 -17.12
C ALA A 174 3.04 0.53 -17.46
N THR A 175 2.86 0.00 -18.66
CA THR A 175 1.54 -0.47 -19.16
C THR A 175 1.01 -1.69 -18.41
N ARG A 176 1.88 -2.39 -17.68
CA ARG A 176 1.58 -3.50 -16.79
C ARG A 176 2.54 -3.49 -15.60
N PRO A 177 2.20 -4.15 -14.48
CA PRO A 177 3.17 -4.40 -13.41
C PRO A 177 4.45 -5.07 -13.94
N LEU A 178 5.60 -4.59 -13.46
CA LEU A 178 6.91 -5.08 -13.86
C LEU A 178 7.35 -6.23 -12.96
N LYS A 179 8.08 -7.19 -13.53
CA LYS A 179 8.82 -8.17 -12.72
C LYS A 179 10.03 -7.51 -12.05
N PRO A 180 10.55 -8.06 -10.94
CA PRO A 180 11.72 -7.53 -10.25
C PRO A 180 12.94 -7.39 -11.17
N GLN A 181 13.15 -8.38 -12.05
CA GLN A 181 14.19 -8.35 -13.06
C GLN A 181 14.00 -7.16 -14.00
N GLU A 182 12.81 -7.03 -14.58
CA GLU A 182 12.47 -5.98 -15.55
C GLU A 182 12.67 -4.58 -14.96
N LEU A 183 12.22 -4.35 -13.73
CA LEU A 183 12.46 -3.08 -13.05
C LEU A 183 13.96 -2.83 -12.83
N CYS A 184 14.72 -3.86 -12.45
CA CYS A 184 16.15 -3.73 -12.21
C CYS A 184 16.88 -3.30 -13.49
N PHE A 185 16.60 -3.97 -14.61
CA PHE A 185 17.08 -3.58 -15.93
C PHE A 185 16.68 -2.14 -16.27
N ALA A 186 15.39 -1.82 -16.18
CA ALA A 186 14.85 -0.54 -16.60
C ALA A 186 15.45 0.65 -15.81
N VAL A 187 15.72 0.46 -14.51
CA VAL A 187 16.36 1.46 -13.64
C VAL A 187 17.83 1.67 -13.97
N GLN A 188 18.55 0.63 -14.41
CA GLN A 188 19.96 0.75 -14.78
C GLN A 188 20.20 1.39 -16.14
N PHE A 189 19.25 1.26 -17.08
CA PHE A 189 19.32 1.91 -18.39
C PHE A 189 18.95 3.40 -18.37
N GLY A 190 18.14 3.86 -17.42
CA GLY A 190 17.66 5.25 -17.38
C GLY A 190 18.70 6.37 -17.13
N PRO A 191 19.82 6.15 -16.39
CA PRO A 191 20.78 7.22 -16.10
C PRO A 191 21.91 7.40 -17.11
N ASN A 192 22.23 6.38 -17.93
CA ASN A 192 23.46 6.34 -18.74
C ASN A 192 23.13 6.19 -20.24
N GLU A 193 23.36 7.24 -21.03
CA GLU A 193 23.39 7.13 -22.50
C GLU A 193 24.62 6.33 -22.98
N ASP A 194 25.65 6.17 -22.14
CA ASP A 194 26.92 5.51 -22.43
C ASP A 194 27.12 4.17 -21.68
N CYS A 195 26.05 3.43 -21.34
CA CYS A 195 26.24 2.09 -20.80
C CYS A 195 26.55 1.10 -21.94
N PRO A 196 27.75 0.47 -21.96
CA PRO A 196 28.00 -0.64 -22.85
C PRO A 196 27.02 -1.74 -22.44
N SER A 197 26.32 -2.30 -23.42
CA SER A 197 25.63 -3.59 -23.30
C SER A 197 26.52 -4.59 -22.54
N GLY A 198 26.25 -4.79 -21.25
CA GLY A 198 27.09 -5.64 -20.42
C GLY A 198 26.64 -5.72 -18.97
N CYS A 199 26.42 -6.96 -18.53
CA CYS A 199 26.36 -7.40 -17.13
C CYS A 199 24.98 -7.44 -16.44
N TRP A 200 23.97 -7.95 -17.14
CA TRP A 200 22.96 -8.76 -16.47
C TRP A 200 23.10 -10.19 -16.94
N ASP A 201 23.80 -10.99 -16.15
CA ASP A 201 23.88 -12.42 -16.41
C ASP A 201 22.74 -13.09 -15.63
N GLN A 202 21.76 -13.63 -16.36
CA GLN A 202 20.55 -14.24 -15.80
C GLN A 202 20.88 -15.43 -14.88
N GLU A 203 22.11 -15.95 -14.95
CA GLU A 203 22.63 -17.08 -14.18
C GLU A 203 23.21 -16.71 -12.81
N THR A 204 23.41 -15.42 -12.46
CA THR A 204 24.20 -15.03 -11.26
C THR A 204 23.45 -14.24 -10.19
N VAL A 205 22.25 -13.70 -10.46
CA VAL A 205 21.57 -12.80 -9.52
C VAL A 205 20.48 -13.51 -8.74
N ASP A 206 20.63 -13.54 -7.41
CA ASP A 206 19.63 -14.08 -6.50
C ASP A 206 18.36 -13.20 -6.45
N VAL A 207 17.21 -13.84 -6.23
CA VAL A 207 15.92 -13.17 -6.06
C VAL A 207 15.95 -12.20 -4.88
N ASP A 208 16.75 -12.49 -3.85
CA ASP A 208 16.89 -11.61 -2.69
C ASP A 208 17.71 -10.35 -2.99
N ASP A 209 18.68 -10.42 -3.91
CA ASP A 209 19.41 -9.24 -4.40
C ASP A 209 18.51 -8.34 -5.25
N LEU A 210 17.63 -8.92 -6.07
CA LEU A 210 16.61 -8.18 -6.83
C LEU A 210 15.61 -7.46 -5.93
N LYS A 211 15.13 -8.14 -4.88
CA LYS A 211 14.27 -7.51 -3.86
C LYS A 211 14.99 -6.36 -3.17
N LEU A 212 16.26 -6.57 -2.81
CA LEU A 212 17.07 -5.56 -2.15
C LEU A 212 17.29 -4.35 -3.05
N PHE A 213 17.58 -4.57 -4.34
CA PHE A 213 17.73 -3.50 -5.32
C PHE A 213 16.43 -2.71 -5.49
N GLY A 214 15.30 -3.39 -5.75
CA GLY A 214 14.02 -2.71 -5.94
C GLY A 214 13.63 -1.89 -4.71
N ARG A 215 13.88 -2.43 -3.51
CA ARG A 215 13.66 -1.74 -2.24
C ARG A 215 14.58 -0.53 -2.07
N HIS A 216 15.87 -0.67 -2.38
CA HIS A 216 16.84 0.42 -2.26
C HIS A 216 16.56 1.54 -3.27
N SER A 217 16.32 1.17 -4.53
CA SER A 217 16.03 2.11 -5.63
C SER A 217 14.72 2.87 -5.41
N SER A 218 13.69 2.21 -4.88
CA SER A 218 12.41 2.86 -4.52
C SER A 218 12.42 3.53 -3.13
N LYS A 219 13.51 3.43 -2.37
CA LYS A 219 13.61 3.87 -0.97
C LYS A 219 12.52 3.27 -0.06
N GLY A 220 12.15 2.02 -0.32
CA GLY A 220 11.12 1.31 0.44
C GLY A 220 9.68 1.64 0.06
N LEU A 221 9.50 2.37 -1.05
CA LEU A 221 8.18 2.72 -1.57
C LEU A 221 7.59 1.67 -2.52
N ALA A 222 8.40 0.69 -2.92
CA ALA A 222 7.97 -0.44 -3.72
C ALA A 222 8.15 -1.75 -2.98
N GLU A 223 7.23 -2.68 -3.22
CA GLU A 223 7.29 -4.05 -2.73
C GLU A 223 7.06 -5.04 -3.87
N ILE A 224 7.39 -6.31 -3.63
CA ILE A 224 7.11 -7.41 -4.54
C ILE A 224 5.91 -8.17 -4.02
N THR A 225 4.90 -8.32 -4.87
CA THR A 225 3.67 -9.01 -4.54
C THR A 225 3.94 -10.48 -4.18
N ARG A 226 3.13 -11.03 -3.27
CA ARG A 226 3.21 -12.44 -2.87
C ARG A 226 2.38 -13.37 -3.76
N ASN A 227 1.81 -12.83 -4.84
CA ASN A 227 1.04 -13.61 -5.79
C ASN A 227 1.98 -14.46 -6.68
N LYS A 228 1.41 -15.35 -7.49
CA LYS A 228 2.18 -16.19 -8.40
C LYS A 228 2.99 -15.39 -9.43
N ALA A 229 2.59 -14.14 -9.71
CA ALA A 229 3.25 -13.28 -10.69
C ALA A 229 4.51 -12.60 -10.11
N SER A 230 4.57 -12.38 -8.79
CA SER A 230 5.71 -11.76 -8.09
C SER A 230 6.13 -10.44 -8.73
N GLU A 231 5.16 -9.55 -8.91
CA GLU A 231 5.30 -8.26 -9.58
C GLU A 231 5.68 -7.15 -8.61
N VAL A 232 6.35 -6.12 -9.10
CA VAL A 232 6.66 -4.91 -8.33
C VAL A 232 5.46 -3.98 -8.33
N GLN A 233 5.06 -3.53 -7.14
CA GLN A 233 4.01 -2.54 -6.96
C GLN A 233 4.44 -1.49 -5.94
N PHE A 234 3.84 -0.30 -6.02
CA PHE A 234 3.93 0.67 -4.94
C PHE A 234 3.22 0.10 -3.70
N ILE A 235 3.75 0.33 -2.50
CA ILE A 235 3.28 -0.25 -1.23
C ILE A 235 1.80 0.01 -0.89
N HIS A 236 1.11 0.87 -1.65
CA HIS A 236 -0.29 1.29 -1.49
C HIS A 236 -1.14 1.11 -2.75
N SER A 237 -0.59 0.50 -3.80
CA SER A 237 -1.37 0.21 -4.99
C SER A 237 -2.22 -1.04 -4.74
N PRO A 238 -3.52 -1.03 -5.03
CA PRO A 238 -4.32 -2.24 -4.99
C PRO A 238 -3.70 -3.26 -5.95
N SER A 239 -3.53 -4.49 -5.48
CA SER A 239 -3.04 -5.58 -6.32
C SER A 239 -4.02 -5.75 -7.48
N ALA A 240 -3.61 -5.39 -8.69
CA ALA A 240 -4.40 -5.61 -9.88
C ALA A 240 -4.58 -7.13 -10.04
N THR A 241 -5.73 -7.66 -9.61
CA THR A 241 -6.13 -9.01 -9.95
C THR A 241 -6.45 -9.02 -11.43
N SER A 242 -5.56 -9.62 -12.21
CA SER A 242 -5.77 -10.01 -13.60
C SER A 242 -6.82 -11.11 -13.70
#